data_AF-A0A7J3TEE9-F1
#
_entry.id   AF-A0A7J3TEE9-F1
#
_cell.length_a   1.000
_cell.length_b   1.000
_cell.length_c   1.000
_cell.angle_alpha   90.00
_cell.angle_beta   90.00
_cell.angle_gamma   90.00
#
_symmetry.space_group_name_H-M   'P 1'
#
loop_
_entity.id
_entity.type
_entity.pdbx_description
1 polymer ?
#
loop_
_entity_poly.entity_id
_entity_poly.type
_entity_poly.pdbx_seq_one_letter_code
_entity_poly.pdbx_strand_id
1 'polypeptide(L)'
;MNIRKISEASGYIYRDGRFQEGYISYKHGGCILSPGETGIKNFGTLIPLPVNSHTHIGDSFVRDEPMGDLPSVVGPGGFKVKKFKEAREDEIYSGMKKSISFMRQNGTGTFIDFRESGLRGASLIRSIKSRGIRKVI
;
A
#
# COMPACT_ATOMS: atom_id res chain seq x y z
N MET A 1 -1.00 -13.84 -9.03
CA MET A 1 0.26 -14.44 -8.57
C MET A 1 0.12 -14.82 -7.11
N ASN A 2 0.05 -16.12 -6.80
CA ASN A 2 0.03 -16.60 -5.41
C ASN A 2 1.44 -16.35 -4.85
N ILE A 3 1.60 -15.31 -4.04
CA ILE A 3 2.80 -15.14 -3.22
C ILE A 3 2.75 -16.30 -2.22
N ARG A 4 3.41 -17.42 -2.57
CA ARG A 4 3.68 -18.48 -1.59
C ARG A 4 4.32 -17.78 -0.40
N LYS A 5 3.88 -18.10 0.82
CA LYS A 5 4.58 -17.67 2.03
C LYS A 5 5.97 -18.26 1.95
N ILE A 6 6.93 -17.49 1.44
CA ILE A 6 8.34 -17.80 1.53
C ILE A 6 8.63 -17.62 3.02
N SER A 7 8.72 -18.74 3.73
CA SER A 7 9.11 -18.75 5.13
C SER A 7 10.61 -18.54 5.29
N GLU A 8 11.40 -18.72 4.23
CA GLU A 8 12.85 -18.79 4.28
C GLU A 8 13.45 -18.26 2.95
N ALA A 9 14.40 -17.33 3.02
CA ALA A 9 15.09 -16.78 1.85
C ALA A 9 16.53 -16.40 2.19
N SER A 10 17.41 -16.41 1.18
CA SER A 10 18.83 -16.07 1.30
C SER A 10 19.19 -14.91 0.38
N GLY A 11 20.32 -14.27 0.63
CA GLY A 11 20.93 -13.30 -0.29
C GLY A 11 21.35 -12.00 0.38
N TYR A 12 21.25 -10.89 -0.35
CA TYR A 12 21.68 -9.57 0.14
C TYR A 12 20.55 -8.90 0.91
N ILE A 13 20.66 -8.85 2.23
CA ILE A 13 19.64 -8.31 3.12
C ILE A 13 20.01 -6.88 3.52
N TYR A 14 19.12 -5.94 3.26
CA TYR A 14 19.28 -4.54 3.66
C TYR A 14 18.93 -4.36 5.14
N ARG A 15 19.91 -3.95 5.93
CA ARG A 15 19.76 -3.70 7.36
C ARG A 15 20.75 -2.63 7.82
N ASP A 16 20.30 -1.72 8.69
CA ASP A 16 21.15 -0.68 9.30
C ASP A 16 21.93 0.13 8.25
N GLY A 17 21.28 0.44 7.12
CA GLY A 17 21.84 1.24 6.04
C GLY A 17 22.75 0.51 5.07
N ARG A 18 22.93 -0.82 5.20
CA ARG A 18 23.89 -1.60 4.39
C ARG A 18 23.31 -2.93 3.94
N PHE A 19 23.83 -3.47 2.85
CA PHE A 19 23.54 -4.84 2.44
C PHE A 19 24.51 -5.80 3.11
N GLN A 20 23.99 -6.91 3.62
CA GLN A 20 24.76 -7.99 4.22
C GLN A 20 24.30 -9.31 3.62
N GLU A 21 25.23 -10.19 3.29
CA GLU A 21 24.88 -11.54 2.88
C GLU A 21 24.37 -12.34 4.08
N GLY A 22 23.26 -13.03 3.90
CA GLY A 22 22.75 -13.90 4.94
C GLY A 22 21.43 -14.56 4.58
N TYR A 23 20.77 -14.98 5.64
CA TYR A 23 19.59 -15.80 5.59
C TYR A 23 18.48 -15.22 6.47
N ILE A 24 17.26 -15.21 5.97
CA ILE A 24 16.06 -14.78 6.68
C ILE A 24 15.11 -15.97 6.82
N SER A 25 14.60 -16.20 8.03
CA SER A 25 13.48 -17.11 8.27
C SER A 25 12.36 -16.44 9.04
N TYR A 26 11.13 -16.70 8.61
CA TYR A 26 9.91 -16.21 9.23
C TYR A 26 9.25 -17.35 10.00
N LYS A 27 9.42 -17.36 11.32
CA LYS A 27 8.86 -18.36 12.25
C LYS A 27 8.10 -17.65 13.37
N HIS A 28 6.93 -18.18 13.74
CA HIS A 28 6.11 -17.71 14.88
C HIS A 28 5.81 -16.19 14.93
N GLY A 29 5.66 -15.53 13.77
CA GLY A 29 5.38 -14.09 13.72
C GLY A 29 6.61 -13.18 13.82
N GLY A 30 7.79 -13.76 13.99
CA GLY A 30 9.08 -13.08 14.02
C GLY A 30 9.94 -13.39 12.81
N CYS A 31 10.95 -12.54 12.61
CA CYS A 31 11.94 -12.66 11.56
C CYS A 31 13.31 -12.94 12.21
N ILE A 32 13.92 -14.07 11.88
CA ILE A 32 15.27 -14.44 12.33
C ILE A 32 16.23 -14.19 11.17
N LEU A 33 17.31 -13.47 11.45
CA LEU A 33 18.37 -13.17 10.48
C LEU A 33 19.66 -13.89 10.92
N SER A 34 20.17 -14.78 10.08
CA SER A 34 21.47 -15.44 10.26
C SER A 34 22.49 -14.85 9.27
N PRO A 35 23.53 -14.15 9.75
CA PRO A 35 24.63 -13.71 8.89
C PRO A 35 25.43 -14.92 8.35
N GLY A 36 25.87 -14.88 7.10
CA GLY A 36 26.85 -15.82 6.54
C GLY A 36 26.39 -17.27 6.30
N GLU A 37 25.18 -17.67 6.71
CA GLU A 37 24.60 -18.97 6.38
C GLU A 37 23.99 -18.94 4.98
N THR A 38 24.60 -19.62 4.01
CA THR A 38 24.07 -19.72 2.65
C THR A 38 23.81 -21.19 2.30
N GLY A 39 22.54 -21.60 2.36
CA GLY A 39 22.16 -22.99 2.10
C GLY A 39 20.75 -23.22 1.57
N ILE A 40 19.98 -22.15 1.26
CA ILE A 40 18.53 -22.27 0.97
C ILE A 40 18.16 -21.69 -0.40
N LYS A 41 17.18 -22.33 -1.06
CA LYS A 41 16.52 -21.88 -2.28
C LYS A 41 15.88 -20.49 -2.09
N ASN A 42 15.79 -19.70 -3.17
CA ASN A 42 15.29 -18.31 -3.22
C ASN A 42 16.32 -17.25 -2.80
N PHE A 43 17.47 -17.24 -3.48
CA PHE A 43 18.47 -16.18 -3.36
C PHE A 43 17.98 -14.88 -4.00
N GLY A 44 18.12 -13.73 -3.33
CA GLY A 44 17.76 -12.44 -3.90
C GLY A 44 18.24 -11.22 -3.10
N THR A 45 17.75 -10.04 -3.47
CA THR A 45 17.93 -8.82 -2.69
C THR A 45 16.69 -8.61 -1.82
N LEU A 46 16.88 -8.58 -0.51
CA LEU A 46 15.81 -8.44 0.46
C LEU A 46 15.86 -7.05 1.06
N ILE A 47 14.77 -6.31 0.90
CA ILE A 47 14.59 -4.97 1.47
C ILE A 47 13.32 -4.93 2.32
N PRO A 48 13.25 -4.05 3.34
CA PRO A 48 11.99 -3.73 3.98
C PRO A 48 10.97 -3.26 2.95
N LEU A 49 9.70 -3.64 3.14
CA LEU A 49 8.64 -3.16 2.27
C LEU A 49 8.47 -1.64 2.41
N PRO A 50 8.44 -0.87 1.30
CA PRO A 50 8.24 0.58 1.35
C PRO A 50 6.93 1.00 2.04
N VAL A 51 6.97 2.18 2.65
CA VAL A 51 5.81 2.88 3.21
C VAL A 51 5.42 4.02 2.26
N ASN A 52 4.20 3.96 1.73
CA ASN A 52 3.62 5.11 1.02
C ASN A 52 2.99 6.05 2.06
N SER A 53 3.73 7.10 2.44
CA SER A 53 3.38 7.96 3.58
C SER A 53 2.25 8.95 3.31
N HIS A 54 1.77 9.07 2.06
CA HIS A 54 0.74 10.03 1.73
C HIS A 54 -0.08 9.57 0.53
N THR A 55 -1.34 9.20 0.79
CA THR A 55 -2.27 8.76 -0.25
C THR A 55 -3.66 9.38 -0.04
N HIS A 56 -4.41 9.51 -1.13
CA HIS A 56 -5.83 9.86 -1.13
C HIS A 56 -6.61 8.79 -1.91
N ILE A 57 -6.61 7.54 -1.44
CA ILE A 57 -7.18 6.44 -2.24
C ILE A 57 -8.70 6.54 -2.40
N GLY A 58 -9.38 7.34 -1.58
CA GLY A 58 -10.81 7.65 -1.75
C GLY A 58 -11.13 8.36 -3.06
N ASP A 59 -10.14 8.96 -3.72
CA ASP A 59 -10.32 9.66 -4.99
C ASP A 59 -10.08 8.73 -6.20
N SER A 60 -9.64 7.48 -5.96
CA SER A 60 -9.18 6.56 -7.01
C SER A 60 -10.28 6.09 -7.97
N PHE A 61 -11.54 6.51 -7.76
CA PHE A 61 -12.63 6.28 -8.71
C PHE A 61 -12.62 7.31 -9.84
N VAL A 62 -12.01 8.48 -9.63
CA VAL A 62 -11.87 9.53 -10.64
C VAL A 62 -10.87 9.06 -11.69
N ARG A 63 -11.30 9.05 -12.96
CA ARG A 63 -10.47 8.65 -14.11
C ARG A 63 -10.10 9.82 -15.01
N ASP A 64 -10.78 10.95 -14.85
CA ASP A 64 -10.53 12.15 -15.64
C ASP A 64 -9.36 12.92 -15.04
N GLU A 65 -8.48 13.42 -15.91
CA GLU A 65 -7.43 14.35 -15.49
C GLU A 65 -8.06 15.69 -15.11
N PRO A 66 -7.89 16.18 -13.86
CA PRO A 66 -8.42 17.48 -13.47
C PRO A 66 -7.70 18.60 -14.24
N MET A 67 -8.48 19.54 -14.77
CA MET A 67 -7.97 20.72 -15.47
C MET A 67 -8.25 21.98 -14.65
N GLY A 68 -7.29 22.90 -14.59
CA GLY A 68 -7.44 24.20 -13.93
C GLY A 68 -6.39 24.48 -12.85
N ASP A 69 -6.61 25.54 -12.09
CA ASP A 69 -5.80 25.90 -10.93
C ASP A 69 -6.21 25.10 -9.67
N LEU A 70 -5.38 25.16 -8.62
CA LEU A 70 -5.63 24.40 -7.40
C LEU A 70 -7.02 24.70 -6.78
N PRO A 71 -7.48 25.97 -6.66
CA PRO A 71 -8.83 26.26 -6.17
C PRO A 71 -9.96 25.65 -7.02
N SER A 72 -9.87 25.68 -8.35
CA SER A 72 -10.90 25.08 -9.21
C SER A 72 -10.90 23.55 -9.16
N VAL A 73 -9.77 22.91 -8.84
CA VAL A 73 -9.69 21.45 -8.73
C VAL A 73 -10.13 20.95 -7.35
N VAL A 74 -9.55 21.47 -6.26
CA VAL A 74 -9.76 20.93 -4.90
C VAL A 74 -10.51 21.88 -3.95
N GLY A 75 -10.77 23.12 -4.36
CA GLY A 75 -11.47 24.10 -3.54
C GLY A 75 -12.99 23.88 -3.45
N PRO A 76 -13.70 24.71 -2.66
CA PRO A 76 -15.15 24.63 -2.52
C PRO A 76 -15.88 24.74 -3.87
N GLY A 77 -16.70 23.75 -4.19
CA GLY A 77 -17.40 23.68 -5.49
C GLY A 77 -16.50 23.32 -6.68
N GLY A 78 -15.24 23.00 -6.45
CA GLY A 78 -14.29 22.56 -7.45
C GLY A 78 -14.57 21.16 -8.01
N PHE A 79 -13.75 20.74 -8.96
CA PHE A 79 -13.84 19.47 -9.67
C PHE A 79 -14.00 18.28 -8.70
N LYS A 80 -13.16 18.19 -7.69
CA LYS A 80 -13.17 17.09 -6.72
C LYS A 80 -14.51 16.98 -5.99
N VAL A 81 -15.03 18.10 -5.50
CA VAL A 81 -16.32 18.15 -4.78
C VAL A 81 -17.46 17.72 -5.68
N LYS A 82 -17.46 18.12 -6.96
CA LYS A 82 -18.47 17.70 -7.94
C LYS A 82 -18.42 16.19 -8.19
N LYS A 83 -17.22 15.64 -8.42
CA LYS A 83 -17.03 14.20 -8.60
C LYS A 83 -17.54 13.38 -7.42
N PHE A 84 -17.29 13.82 -6.18
CA PHE A 84 -17.81 13.14 -4.99
C PHE A 84 -19.33 13.20 -4.84
N LYS A 85 -19.99 14.25 -5.34
CA LYS A 85 -21.47 14.35 -5.33
C LYS A 85 -22.12 13.42 -6.36
N GLU A 86 -21.44 13.20 -7.48
CA GLU A 86 -21.92 12.35 -8.58
C GLU A 86 -21.60 10.87 -8.37
N ALA A 87 -20.56 10.57 -7.60
CA ALA A 87 -20.07 9.22 -7.39
C ALA A 87 -21.01 8.36 -6.55
N ARG A 88 -21.21 7.13 -6.98
CA ARG A 88 -21.85 6.10 -6.15
C ARG A 88 -20.83 5.53 -5.16
N GLU A 89 -21.31 5.14 -3.98
CA GLU A 89 -20.44 4.60 -2.93
C GLU A 89 -19.66 3.34 -3.39
N ASP A 90 -20.26 2.52 -4.24
CA ASP A 90 -19.64 1.31 -4.76
C ASP A 90 -18.52 1.60 -5.78
N GLU A 91 -18.60 2.72 -6.50
CA GLU A 91 -17.52 3.19 -7.37
C GLU A 91 -16.31 3.63 -6.55
N ILE A 92 -16.54 4.41 -5.49
CA ILE A 92 -15.51 4.83 -4.53
C ILE A 92 -14.87 3.59 -3.89
N TYR A 93 -15.69 2.65 -3.41
CA TYR A 93 -15.23 1.39 -2.82
C TYR A 93 -14.36 0.57 -3.80
N SER A 94 -14.80 0.45 -5.05
CA SER A 94 -14.08 -0.26 -6.11
C SER A 94 -12.74 0.40 -6.43
N GLY A 95 -12.71 1.74 -6.52
CA GLY A 95 -11.49 2.53 -6.68
C GLY A 95 -10.48 2.26 -5.57
N MET A 96 -10.90 2.38 -4.30
CA MET A 96 -10.04 2.10 -3.15
C MET A 96 -9.50 0.67 -3.16
N LYS A 97 -10.35 -0.32 -3.45
CA LYS A 97 -9.94 -1.73 -3.53
C LYS A 97 -8.89 -1.95 -4.62
N LYS A 98 -9.05 -1.30 -5.78
CA LYS A 98 -8.07 -1.35 -6.87
C LYS A 98 -6.74 -0.73 -6.45
N SER A 99 -6.74 0.44 -5.80
CA SER A 99 -5.52 1.10 -5.32
C SER A 99 -4.78 0.28 -4.27
N ILE A 100 -5.49 -0.33 -3.32
CA ILE A 100 -4.89 -1.25 -2.34
C ILE A 100 -4.27 -2.47 -3.05
N SER A 101 -4.96 -3.03 -4.04
CA SER A 101 -4.44 -4.16 -4.81
C SER A 101 -3.20 -3.77 -5.62
N PHE A 102 -3.22 -2.59 -6.25
CA PHE A 102 -2.10 -2.05 -7.02
C PHE A 102 -0.87 -1.83 -6.13
N MET A 103 -1.03 -1.13 -4.99
CA MET A 103 0.06 -0.92 -4.03
C MET A 103 0.67 -2.24 -3.56
N ARG A 104 -0.18 -3.23 -3.22
CA ARG A 104 0.30 -4.56 -2.82
C ARG A 104 1.07 -5.27 -3.93
N GLN A 105 0.61 -5.20 -5.18
CA GLN A 105 1.28 -5.83 -6.32
C GLN A 105 2.63 -5.16 -6.64
N ASN A 106 2.78 -3.88 -6.30
CA ASN A 106 4.00 -3.11 -6.49
C ASN A 106 4.88 -3.06 -5.22
N GLY A 107 4.64 -3.94 -4.23
CA GLY A 107 5.53 -4.13 -3.08
C GLY A 107 5.36 -3.10 -1.95
N THR A 108 4.35 -2.23 -1.98
CA THR A 108 4.05 -1.36 -0.84
C THR A 108 3.60 -2.19 0.35
N GLY A 109 4.28 -2.06 1.49
CA GLY A 109 3.95 -2.79 2.72
C GLY A 109 2.98 -2.04 3.62
N THR A 110 3.02 -0.72 3.60
CA THR A 110 2.13 0.15 4.38
C THR A 110 1.75 1.38 3.55
N PHE A 111 0.53 1.87 3.70
CA PHE A 111 0.17 3.20 3.22
C PHE A 111 -0.56 4.00 4.30
N ILE A 112 -0.39 5.31 4.26
CA ILE A 112 -1.07 6.29 5.09
C ILE A 112 -2.04 7.06 4.21
N ASP A 113 -3.32 7.02 4.56
CA ASP A 113 -4.40 7.50 3.72
C ASP A 113 -5.15 8.66 4.36
N PHE A 114 -5.07 9.81 3.71
CA PHE A 114 -5.72 11.04 4.13
C PHE A 114 -7.16 11.01 3.67
N ARG A 115 -8.06 10.81 4.64
CA ARG A 115 -9.49 10.63 4.34
C ARG A 115 -10.31 11.89 4.34
N GLU A 116 -11.26 11.86 3.41
CA GLU A 116 -12.25 12.89 3.16
C GLU A 116 -13.64 12.30 3.45
N SER A 117 -14.67 13.14 3.49
CA SER A 117 -16.05 12.73 3.80
C SER A 117 -16.25 12.22 5.24
N GLY A 118 -15.37 12.61 6.16
CA GLY A 118 -15.50 12.37 7.60
C GLY A 118 -15.61 10.89 8.00
N LEU A 119 -16.48 10.60 8.97
CA LEU A 119 -16.67 9.25 9.53
C LEU A 119 -17.09 8.22 8.48
N ARG A 120 -17.86 8.64 7.46
CA ARG A 120 -18.30 7.75 6.37
C ARG A 120 -17.10 7.28 5.55
N GLY A 121 -16.23 8.19 5.15
CA GLY A 121 -15.00 7.87 4.42
C GLY A 121 -14.09 6.93 5.22
N ALA A 122 -13.90 7.22 6.50
CA ALA A 122 -13.10 6.38 7.41
C ALA A 122 -13.69 4.96 7.60
N SER A 123 -15.02 4.86 7.72
CA SER A 123 -15.71 3.56 7.86
C SER A 123 -15.60 2.72 6.59
N LEU A 124 -15.72 3.35 5.42
CA LEU A 124 -15.65 2.67 4.14
C LEU A 124 -14.27 2.02 3.93
N ILE A 125 -13.17 2.74 4.15
CA ILE A 125 -11.83 2.16 4.03
C ILE A 125 -11.57 1.07 5.09
N ARG A 126 -12.10 1.21 6.31
CA ARG A 126 -11.97 0.17 7.37
C ARG A 126 -12.63 -1.14 6.95
N SER A 127 -13.75 -1.07 6.23
CA SER A 127 -14.47 -2.26 5.72
C SER A 127 -13.69 -3.04 4.63
N ILE A 128 -12.74 -2.41 3.93
CA ILE A 128 -11.98 -3.06 2.85
C ILE A 128 -10.92 -3.99 3.44
N LYS A 129 -10.94 -5.28 3.07
CA LYS A 129 -9.88 -6.22 3.48
C LYS A 129 -8.56 -5.91 2.76
N SER A 130 -7.47 -5.76 3.52
CA SER A 130 -6.13 -5.41 3.00
C SER A 130 -5.07 -6.45 3.39
N ARG A 131 -5.27 -7.71 2.98
CA ARG A 131 -4.30 -8.77 3.31
C ARG A 131 -2.95 -8.50 2.64
N GLY A 132 -1.88 -8.47 3.45
CA GLY A 132 -0.50 -8.28 2.98
C GLY A 132 -0.09 -6.82 2.79
N ILE A 133 -0.92 -5.85 3.20
CA ILE A 133 -0.57 -4.44 3.24
C ILE A 133 -1.25 -3.78 4.44
N ARG A 134 -0.49 -3.02 5.23
CA ARG A 134 -1.01 -2.29 6.39
C ARG A 134 -1.65 -0.97 5.93
N LYS A 135 -2.86 -0.71 6.41
CA LYS A 135 -3.56 0.56 6.23
C LYS A 135 -3.37 1.42 7.48
N VAL A 136 -3.03 2.68 7.30
CA VAL A 136 -3.07 3.72 8.34
C VAL A 136 -4.01 4.81 7.83
N ILE A 137 -4.96 5.23 8.66
CA ILE A 137 -6.02 6.19 8.34
C ILE A 137 -6.06 7.21 9.46
#